data_AF-A0AAV9K0G6-F1
#
_entry.id   AF-A0AAV9K0G6-F1
#
_cell.length_a   1.000
_cell.length_b   1.000
_cell.length_c   1.000
_cell.angle_alpha   90.00
_cell.angle_beta   90.00
_cell.angle_gamma   90.00
#
_symmetry.space_group_name_H-M   'P 1'
#
loop_
_entity.id
_entity.type
_entity.pdbx_description
1 polymer ?
#
loop_
_entity_poly.entity_id
_entity_poly.type
_entity_poly.pdbx_seq_one_letter_code
_entity_poly.pdbx_strand_id
1 'polypeptide(L)' 'MLERGKIKCNSDGACIGNPGESFYNFCLRNGSGDLIYEEAKKIGHETNFEAEAVAI' A
#
# COMPACT_ATOMS: atom_id res chain seq x y z
N MET A 1 27.26 4.32 -4.39
CA MET A 1 26.88 3.19 -5.27
C MET A 1 25.38 3.29 -5.48
N LEU A 2 24.91 3.62 -6.69
CA LEU A 2 23.48 3.53 -7.01
C LEU A 2 23.09 2.04 -6.96
N GLU A 3 22.22 1.62 -6.04
CA GLU A 3 21.68 0.24 -5.99
C GLU A 3 20.83 -0.01 -7.25
N ARG A 4 21.50 -0.33 -8.36
CA ARG A 4 20.83 -0.71 -9.62
C ARG A 4 20.06 -2.01 -9.37
N GLY A 5 18.74 -1.95 -9.46
CA GLY A 5 17.85 -3.12 -9.43
C GLY A 5 16.95 -3.28 -8.21
N LYS A 6 16.97 -2.36 -7.23
CA LYS A 6 16.09 -2.42 -6.06
C LYS A 6 14.82 -1.58 -6.26
N ILE A 7 13.67 -2.19 -5.96
CA ILE A 7 12.39 -1.51 -5.82
C ILE A 7 11.93 -1.68 -4.37
N LYS A 8 11.56 -0.58 -3.72
CA LYS A 8 10.93 -0.58 -2.41
C LYS A 8 9.42 -0.47 -2.59
N CYS A 9 8.65 -1.43 -2.08
CA CYS A 9 7.21 -1.31 -1.94
C CYS A 9 6.88 -0.82 -0.52
N ASN A 10 6.12 0.25 -0.40
CA ASN A 10 5.47 0.66 0.84
C ASN A 10 3.98 0.46 0.63
N SER A 11 3.35 -0.40 1.43
CA SER A 11 1.91 -0.63 1.40
C SER A 11 1.27 -0.35 2.76
N ASP A 12 -0.04 -0.08 2.73
CA ASP A 12 -0.83 0.27 3.90
C ASP A 12 -2.33 -0.01 3.63
N GLY A 13 -3.00 -0.59 4.61
CA GLY A 13 -4.45 -0.77 4.64
C GLY A 13 -5.12 0.30 5.51
N ALA A 14 -6.22 0.86 5.02
CA ALA A 14 -7.01 1.84 5.76
C ALA A 14 -8.46 1.37 5.93
N CYS A 15 -9.04 1.59 7.11
CA CYS A 15 -10.42 1.22 7.42
C CYS A 15 -11.09 2.31 8.27
N ILE A 16 -12.21 2.85 7.80
CA ILE A 16 -13.03 3.83 8.52
C ILE A 16 -14.10 3.07 9.32
N GLY A 17 -13.76 2.64 10.53
CA GLY A 17 -14.55 1.73 11.37
C GLY A 17 -13.77 0.45 11.68
N ASN A 18 -14.40 -0.55 12.33
CA ASN A 18 -13.84 -1.91 12.41
C ASN A 18 -14.91 -2.96 12.75
N PRO A 19 -15.62 -3.55 11.75
CA PRO A 19 -15.44 -3.33 10.32
C PRO A 19 -15.97 -1.97 9.86
N GLY A 20 -15.55 -1.54 8.68
CA GLY A 20 -15.81 -0.21 8.15
C GLY A 20 -15.49 -0.09 6.66
N GLU A 21 -15.72 1.09 6.08
CA GLU A 21 -15.31 1.34 4.69
C GLU A 21 -13.79 1.28 4.58
N SER A 22 -13.30 0.38 3.72
CA SER A 22 -11.89 -0.01 3.69
C SER A 22 -11.24 0.19 2.32
N PHE A 23 -9.94 0.43 2.37
CA PHE A 23 -9.08 0.78 1.24
C PHE A 23 -7.72 0.11 1.43
N TYR A 24 -7.01 -0.11 0.32
CA TYR A 24 -5.56 -0.32 0.36
C TYR A 24 -4.87 0.77 -0.44
N ASN A 25 -3.59 0.97 -0.14
CA ASN A 25 -2.68 1.73 -0.96
C ASN A 25 -1.29 1.10 -0.97
N PHE A 26 -0.55 1.33 -2.05
CA PHE A 26 0.89 1.07 -2.07
C PHE A 26 1.62 2.05 -3.00
N CYS A 27 2.92 2.21 -2.76
CA CYS A 27 3.82 2.91 -3.67
C CYS A 27 5.11 2.12 -3.90
N LEU A 28 5.57 2.13 -5.15
CA LEU A 28 6.85 1.56 -5.58
C LEU A 28 7.85 2.69 -5.75
N ARG A 29 9.03 2.54 -5.14
CA ARG A 29 10.11 3.51 -5.21
C ARG A 29 11.39 2.89 -5.75
N ASN A 30 12.16 3.64 -6.52
CA ASN A 30 13.47 3.20 -7.01
C ASN A 30 14.50 3.18 -5.87
N GLY A 31 15.72 2.71 -6.17
CA GLY A 31 16.83 2.68 -5.20
C GLY A 31 17.27 4.04 -4.66
N SER A 32 16.90 5.15 -5.31
CA SER A 32 17.12 6.51 -4.83
C SER A 32 15.99 7.02 -3.91
N GLY A 33 14.87 6.28 -3.83
CA GLY A 33 13.67 6.68 -3.09
C GLY A 33 12.62 7.42 -3.93
N ASP A 34 12.88 7.65 -5.22
CA ASP A 34 11.93 8.33 -6.11
C ASP A 34 10.72 7.44 -6.37
N LEU A 35 9.55 8.05 -6.44
CA LEU A 35 8.30 7.36 -6.76
C LEU A 35 8.31 6.89 -8.22
N ILE A 36 8.07 5.60 -8.43
CA ILE A 36 7.89 4.98 -9.76
C ILE A 36 6.40 4.83 -10.06
N TYR A 37 5.63 4.34 -9.08
CA TYR A 37 4.22 4.01 -9.22
C TYR A 37 3.53 4.12 -7.87
N GLU A 38 2.25 4.49 -7.88
CA GLU A 38 1.38 4.42 -6.73
C GLU A 38 -0.01 3.93 -7.15
N GLU A 39 -0.68 3.25 -6.23
CA GLU A 39 -2.06 2.84 -6.39
C GLU A 39 -2.79 2.93 -5.05
N ALA A 40 -4.04 3.35 -5.11
CA ALA A 40 -4.97 3.26 -4.00
C ALA A 40 -6.35 2.85 -4.53
N LYS A 41 -7.01 1.90 -3.86
CA LYS A 41 -8.37 1.47 -4.22
C LYS A 41 -9.19 1.18 -2.97
N LYS A 42 -10.50 1.39 -3.11
CA LYS A 42 -11.50 0.92 -2.16
C LYS A 42 -11.69 -0.59 -2.33
N ILE A 43 -11.78 -1.32 -1.22
CA ILE A 43 -11.94 -2.78 -1.22
C ILE A 43 -13.29 -3.25 -0.68
N GLY A 44 -14.03 -2.41 0.02
CA GLY A 44 -15.37 -2.77 0.50
C GLY A 44 -15.60 -2.35 1.94
N HIS A 45 -16.32 -3.19 2.67
CA HIS A 45 -16.62 -3.00 4.09
C HIS A 45 -15.92 -4.12 4.88
N GLU A 46 -14.67 -3.87 5.26
CA GLU A 46 -13.75 -4.88 5.81
C GLU A 46 -13.27 -4.44 7.20
N THR A 47 -12.55 -5.30 7.91
CA THR A 47 -11.79 -4.92 9.11
C THR A 47 -10.49 -4.20 8.76
N ASN A 48 -9.89 -3.55 9.76
CA ASN A 48 -8.55 -2.97 9.59
C ASN A 48 -7.50 -4.04 9.27
N PHE A 49 -7.61 -5.23 9.85
CA PHE A 49 -6.68 -6.33 9.59
C PHE A 49 -6.80 -6.86 8.15
N GLU A 50 -8.03 -7.01 7.65
CA GLU A 50 -8.26 -7.41 6.26
C GLU A 50 -7.76 -6.34 5.28
N ALA A 51 -7.95 -5.05 5.58
CA ALA A 51 -7.43 -3.97 4.76
C ALA A 51 -5.90 -4.00 4.65
N GLU A 52 -5.20 -4.23 5.76
CA GLU A 52 -3.73 -4.37 5.79
C GLU A 52 -3.27 -5.62 5.05
N ALA A 53 -3.98 -6.74 5.21
CA ALA A 53 -3.64 -8.00 4.53
C ALA A 53 -3.78 -7.89 3.00
N VAL A 54 -4.77 -7.14 2.49
CA VAL A 54 -4.95 -6.90 1.05
C VAL A 54 -3.89 -5.96 0.49
N ALA A 55 -3.29 -5.09 1.32
CA ALA A 55 -2.26 -4.16 0.89
C ALA A 55 -0.88 -4.83 0.66
N ILE A 56 -0.65 -6.04 1.15
CA ILE A 56 0.61 -6.80 1.05
C ILE A 56 0.68 -7.60 -0.26
#